data_AF-A0A4Y2BTV7-F1
#
_entry.id   AF-A0A4Y2BTV7-F1
#
_cell.length_a   1.000
_cell.length_b   1.000
_cell.length_c   1.000
_cell.angle_alpha   90.00
_cell.angle_beta   90.00
_cell.angle_gamma   90.00
#
_symmetry.space_group_name_H-M   'P 1'
#
loop_
_entity.id
_entity.type
_entity.pdbx_description
1 polymer ?
#
loop_
_entity_poly.entity_id
_entity_poly.type
_entity_poly.pdbx_seq_one_letter_code
_entity_poly.pdbx_strand_id
1 'polypeptide(L)'
;MTSWMKGFCHMPFAIPMVWREHKTHSTDCYFCLTDISGITSHSRHTVVYPNLPSAIRPVIDSSGLSIPKPTETLSLDDNDDIVPARDSVVVKEAEDDQAPMYADVQTSPMSHLISQSDLNDLVRALILSKNQSELLASRFKEWNLLEKETKVCSFRKRQQDFQDFFSRDGDVIFCNDVDSLFKALGLQHKPQEWRLFIDSSKVSLKAVLLHNGNKHPSIPVGYAVRMKETYENLKHMLSSIE
;
A
#
# COMPACT_ATOMS: atom_id res chain seq x y z
N MET A 1 0.82 -6.34 -12.34
CA MET A 1 0.94 -5.04 -13.06
C MET A 1 1.47 -5.20 -14.49
N THR A 2 2.13 -6.31 -14.83
CA THR A 2 2.73 -6.59 -16.15
C THR A 2 1.72 -6.88 -17.28
N SER A 3 0.53 -7.44 -17.00
CA SER A 3 -0.48 -7.68 -18.05
C SER A 3 -1.11 -6.42 -18.64
N TRP A 4 -1.12 -5.31 -17.88
CA TRP A 4 -1.66 -4.02 -18.34
C TRP A 4 -0.73 -3.36 -19.37
N MET A 5 0.59 -3.42 -19.13
CA MET A 5 1.59 -2.90 -20.06
C MET A 5 1.67 -3.69 -21.38
N LYS A 6 1.27 -4.97 -21.37
CA LYS A 6 1.31 -5.84 -22.55
C LYS A 6 0.04 -5.79 -23.41
N GLY A 7 -0.94 -4.94 -23.08
CA GLY A 7 -2.15 -4.72 -23.90
C GLY A 7 -3.17 -5.86 -23.91
N PHE A 8 -3.02 -6.90 -23.08
CA PHE A 8 -3.94 -8.04 -23.04
C PHE A 8 -5.24 -7.78 -22.26
N CYS A 9 -5.34 -6.67 -21.54
CA CYS A 9 -6.55 -6.28 -20.80
C CYS A 9 -7.02 -4.89 -21.26
N HIS A 10 -8.16 -4.84 -21.95
CA HIS A 10 -8.85 -3.59 -22.24
C HIS A 10 -9.80 -3.27 -21.08
N MET A 11 -9.87 -1.99 -20.68
CA MET A 11 -10.89 -1.55 -19.74
C MET A 11 -12.25 -1.52 -20.47
N PRO A 12 -13.35 -1.96 -19.86
CA PRO A 12 -14.68 -1.97 -20.49
C PRO A 12 -15.29 -0.56 -20.64
N PHE A 13 -14.56 0.49 -20.24
CA PHE A 13 -14.98 1.88 -20.27
C PHE A 13 -13.89 2.77 -20.85
N ALA A 14 -14.28 3.77 -21.63
CA ALA A 14 -13.39 4.80 -22.17
C ALA A 14 -13.09 5.90 -21.12
N ILE A 15 -14.06 6.17 -20.24
CA ILE A 15 -13.92 7.13 -19.13
C ILE A 15 -14.20 6.38 -17.82
N PRO A 16 -13.26 6.33 -16.86
CA PRO A 16 -13.49 5.71 -15.57
C PRO A 16 -14.56 6.46 -14.78
N MET A 17 -15.06 5.84 -13.72
CA MET A 17 -15.91 6.53 -12.75
C MET A 17 -15.15 7.73 -12.16
N VAL A 18 -15.75 8.91 -12.18
CA VAL A 18 -15.14 10.13 -11.66
C VAL A 18 -15.81 10.49 -10.34
N TRP A 19 -15.01 10.61 -9.30
CA TRP A 19 -15.45 11.02 -7.96
C TRP A 19 -15.04 12.45 -7.67
N ARG A 20 -15.94 13.23 -7.08
CA ARG A 20 -15.73 14.61 -6.63
C ARG A 20 -16.37 14.79 -5.26
N GLU A 21 -16.00 15.87 -4.58
CA GLU A 21 -16.63 16.26 -3.33
C GLU A 21 -18.12 16.52 -3.52
N HIS A 22 -18.95 15.95 -2.65
CA HIS A 22 -20.40 16.11 -2.71
C HIS A 22 -20.82 17.44 -2.11
N LYS A 23 -21.80 18.10 -2.73
CA LYS A 23 -22.30 19.38 -2.22
C LYS A 23 -23.23 19.22 -1.02
N THR A 24 -24.08 18.18 -1.03
CA THR A 24 -25.08 17.93 0.01
C THR A 24 -25.44 16.44 0.08
N HIS A 25 -25.81 15.96 1.27
CA HIS A 25 -26.21 14.57 1.49
C HIS A 25 -27.57 14.20 0.86
N SER A 26 -28.46 15.18 0.65
CA SER A 26 -29.81 14.95 0.15
C SER A 26 -29.91 14.90 -1.38
N THR A 27 -29.01 15.57 -2.11
CA THR A 27 -29.12 15.68 -3.58
C THR A 27 -27.87 15.28 -4.34
N ASP A 28 -26.71 15.18 -3.69
CA ASP A 28 -25.42 14.96 -4.37
C ASP A 28 -24.54 13.92 -3.65
N CYS A 29 -25.12 13.05 -2.83
CA CYS A 29 -24.39 11.97 -2.16
C CYS A 29 -24.70 10.61 -2.80
N TYR A 30 -23.72 10.06 -3.53
CA TYR A 30 -23.87 8.77 -4.23
C TYR A 30 -24.27 7.64 -3.29
N PHE A 31 -23.67 7.54 -2.11
CA PHE A 31 -23.98 6.51 -1.13
C PHE A 31 -25.36 6.69 -0.50
N CYS A 32 -25.77 7.93 -0.25
CA CYS A 32 -27.05 8.25 0.39
C CYS A 32 -28.23 8.02 -0.56
N LEU A 33 -28.02 8.23 -1.86
CA LEU A 33 -29.05 8.12 -2.90
C LEU A 33 -29.12 6.72 -3.54
N THR A 34 -28.13 5.86 -3.29
CA THR A 34 -28.17 4.47 -3.78
C THR A 34 -28.79 3.57 -2.72
N ASP A 35 -30.02 3.12 -2.93
CA ASP A 35 -30.63 2.13 -2.03
C ASP A 35 -30.03 0.74 -2.28
N ILE A 36 -29.18 0.32 -1.35
CA ILE A 36 -28.53 -1.00 -1.33
C ILE A 36 -29.11 -1.90 -0.23
N SER A 37 -30.18 -1.47 0.44
CA SER A 37 -30.77 -2.19 1.57
C SER A 37 -31.37 -3.51 1.09
N GLY A 38 -30.89 -4.63 1.64
CA GLY A 38 -31.39 -5.97 1.27
C GLY A 38 -30.87 -6.51 -0.06
N ILE A 39 -29.88 -5.85 -0.69
CA ILE A 39 -29.24 -6.36 -1.91
C ILE A 39 -28.31 -7.53 -1.58
N THR A 40 -28.43 -8.62 -2.35
CA THR A 40 -27.59 -9.82 -2.26
C THR A 40 -26.76 -9.98 -3.54
N SER A 41 -25.83 -10.94 -3.56
CA SER A 41 -25.05 -11.27 -4.76
C SER A 41 -25.93 -11.60 -5.97
N HIS A 42 -27.09 -12.22 -5.75
CA HIS A 42 -28.05 -12.58 -6.79
C HIS A 42 -28.90 -11.40 -7.26
N SER A 43 -29.20 -10.41 -6.40
CA SER A 43 -30.00 -9.23 -6.74
C SER A 43 -29.19 -7.98 -7.10
N ARG A 44 -27.84 -8.04 -7.08
CA ARG A 44 -26.98 -6.87 -7.38
C ARG A 44 -27.25 -6.17 -8.72
N HIS A 45 -27.80 -6.89 -9.70
CA HIS A 45 -28.12 -6.35 -11.02
C HIS A 45 -29.35 -5.43 -11.02
N THR A 46 -30.17 -5.45 -9.97
CA THR A 46 -31.34 -4.57 -9.83
C THR A 46 -30.99 -3.20 -9.25
N VAL A 47 -29.77 -3.02 -8.76
CA VAL A 47 -29.33 -1.75 -8.19
C VAL A 47 -29.16 -0.72 -9.30
N VAL A 48 -29.94 0.35 -9.22
CA VAL A 48 -29.84 1.48 -10.14
C VAL A 48 -28.94 2.53 -9.51
N TYR A 49 -27.72 2.63 -10.02
CA TYR A 49 -26.76 3.64 -9.57
C TYR A 49 -27.03 4.99 -10.25
N PRO A 50 -27.24 6.07 -9.48
CA PRO A 50 -27.48 7.41 -10.03
C PRO A 50 -26.21 8.00 -10.63
N ASN A 51 -26.39 8.91 -11.59
CA ASN A 51 -25.30 9.72 -12.12
C ASN A 51 -25.38 11.09 -11.45
N LEU A 52 -24.35 11.47 -10.67
CA LEU A 52 -24.35 12.68 -9.85
C LEU A 52 -23.15 13.57 -10.19
N PRO A 53 -23.22 14.89 -9.94
CA PRO A 53 -22.05 15.77 -10.03
C PRO A 53 -20.85 15.26 -9.22
N SER A 54 -21.10 14.67 -8.03
CA SER A 54 -20.08 14.07 -7.17
C SER A 54 -19.60 12.68 -7.59
N ALA A 55 -20.37 11.95 -8.39
CA ALA A 55 -20.07 10.58 -8.79
C ALA A 55 -20.61 10.31 -10.19
N ILE A 56 -19.73 10.50 -11.18
CA ILE A 56 -20.06 10.35 -12.59
C ILE A 56 -19.75 8.91 -13.00
N ARG A 57 -20.75 8.21 -13.56
CA ARG A 57 -20.62 6.81 -13.96
C ARG A 57 -19.61 6.62 -15.10
N PRO A 58 -18.96 5.45 -15.18
CA PRO A 58 -18.09 5.12 -16.30
C PRO A 58 -18.83 5.22 -17.64
N VAL A 59 -18.17 5.77 -18.64
CA VAL A 59 -18.70 5.79 -20.02
C VAL A 59 -18.18 4.55 -20.73
N ILE A 60 -19.11 3.69 -21.13
CA ILE A 60 -18.81 2.45 -21.85
C ILE A 60 -18.16 2.78 -23.19
N ASP A 61 -17.21 1.94 -23.58
CA ASP A 61 -16.54 2.00 -24.88
C ASP A 61 -17.57 2.05 -26.02
N SER A 62 -17.63 3.19 -26.70
CA SER A 62 -18.39 3.38 -27.93
C SER A 62 -17.44 4.01 -28.92
N SER A 63 -17.57 3.64 -30.19
CA SER A 63 -16.62 3.87 -31.29
C SER A 63 -16.23 5.34 -31.58
N GLY A 64 -16.63 6.31 -30.74
CA GLY A 64 -16.26 7.72 -30.82
C GLY A 64 -15.32 8.23 -29.71
N LEU A 65 -14.95 7.42 -28.70
CA LEU A 65 -14.04 7.83 -27.63
C LEU A 65 -12.75 7.00 -27.66
N SER A 66 -11.70 7.55 -28.27
CA SER A 66 -10.39 6.90 -28.30
C SER A 66 -9.77 6.85 -26.89
N ILE A 67 -9.44 5.66 -26.42
CA ILE A 67 -8.68 5.43 -25.19
C ILE A 67 -7.37 6.23 -25.27
N PRO A 68 -6.93 6.92 -24.20
CA PRO A 68 -5.57 7.46 -24.14
C PRO A 68 -4.60 6.31 -24.29
N LYS A 69 -3.90 6.24 -25.44
CA LYS A 69 -2.82 5.29 -25.61
C LYS A 69 -1.76 5.59 -24.55
N PRO A 70 -1.20 4.57 -23.88
CA PRO A 70 -0.04 4.77 -23.01
C PRO A 70 1.01 5.58 -23.75
N THR A 71 1.49 6.66 -23.14
CA THR A 71 2.53 7.50 -23.73
C THR A 71 3.82 6.68 -23.86
N GLU A 72 4.33 6.52 -25.08
CA GLU A 72 5.54 5.75 -25.39
C GLU A 72 6.85 6.41 -24.90
N THR A 73 6.79 7.52 -24.17
CA THR A 73 7.97 8.27 -23.73
C THR A 73 8.26 8.08 -22.24
N LEU A 74 8.76 6.91 -21.89
CA LEU A 74 9.77 6.78 -20.81
C LEU A 74 10.99 6.12 -21.44
N SER A 75 11.66 6.87 -22.32
CA SER A 75 13.00 6.57 -22.80
C SER A 75 13.99 6.85 -21.66
N LEU A 76 14.47 5.79 -21.02
CA LEU A 76 15.83 5.77 -20.49
C LEU A 76 16.66 5.02 -21.52
N ASP A 77 17.47 5.78 -22.26
CA ASP A 77 18.55 5.27 -23.11
C ASP A 77 19.53 4.47 -22.24
N ASP A 78 19.89 3.26 -22.66
CA ASP A 78 21.18 2.99 -23.32
C ASP A 78 21.33 1.49 -23.66
N ASN A 79 21.54 1.22 -24.97
CA ASN A 79 22.40 0.18 -25.60
C ASN A 79 22.16 -1.31 -25.21
N ASP A 80 21.92 -2.27 -26.10
CA ASP A 80 22.54 -2.53 -27.41
C ASP A 80 21.70 -3.55 -28.25
N ASP A 81 21.67 -3.32 -29.57
CA ASP A 81 21.64 -4.24 -30.72
C ASP A 81 20.98 -5.64 -30.64
N ILE A 82 19.91 -5.83 -31.44
CA ILE A 82 19.82 -6.69 -32.65
C ILE A 82 18.32 -6.86 -33.05
N VAL A 83 18.01 -6.55 -34.31
CA VAL A 83 16.80 -6.98 -35.07
C VAL A 83 17.30 -7.79 -36.28
N PRO A 84 16.47 -8.48 -37.12
CA PRO A 84 15.06 -8.87 -37.02
C PRO A 84 14.72 -10.30 -37.55
N ALA A 85 13.50 -10.82 -37.30
CA ALA A 85 12.66 -11.63 -38.23
C ALA A 85 11.37 -12.05 -37.50
N ARG A 86 10.14 -11.64 -37.87
CA ARG A 86 9.25 -12.20 -38.92
C ARG A 86 9.33 -13.75 -38.92
N ASP A 87 8.32 -14.53 -38.56
CA ASP A 87 6.98 -14.56 -39.14
C ASP A 87 6.05 -15.46 -38.27
N SER A 88 4.76 -15.24 -38.47
CA SER A 88 3.57 -15.87 -37.91
C SER A 88 3.53 -17.41 -37.83
N VAL A 89 3.14 -17.99 -36.68
CA VAL A 89 2.40 -19.26 -36.59
C VAL A 89 1.49 -19.28 -35.33
N VAL A 90 0.27 -19.77 -35.54
CA VAL A 90 -0.84 -19.89 -34.60
C VAL A 90 -0.71 -21.15 -33.71
N VAL A 91 -1.50 -21.17 -32.63
CA VAL A 91 -2.12 -22.31 -31.91
C VAL A 91 -1.27 -23.06 -30.85
N LYS A 92 -1.64 -22.96 -29.57
CA LYS A 92 -2.56 -23.85 -28.80
C LYS A 92 -2.39 -23.63 -27.30
N GLU A 93 -3.51 -23.71 -26.58
CA GLU A 93 -3.53 -23.89 -25.14
C GLU A 93 -2.77 -25.17 -24.77
N ALA A 94 -1.82 -25.05 -23.85
CA ALA A 94 -1.22 -26.17 -23.15
C ALA A 94 -1.21 -25.83 -21.66
N GLU A 95 -1.82 -26.72 -20.88
CA GLU A 95 -1.69 -26.79 -19.43
C GLU A 95 -0.20 -26.94 -19.10
N ASP A 96 0.42 -25.95 -18.45
CA ASP A 96 1.82 -26.01 -18.04
C ASP A 96 1.91 -25.90 -16.51
N ASP A 97 1.98 -27.08 -15.90
CA ASP A 97 2.17 -27.34 -14.48
C ASP A 97 3.66 -27.16 -14.10
N GLN A 98 4.29 -26.08 -14.56
CA GLN A 98 5.70 -25.80 -14.30
C GLN A 98 5.89 -25.04 -12.99
N ALA A 99 6.38 -25.77 -11.98
CA ALA A 99 7.02 -25.16 -10.82
C ALA A 99 8.11 -24.18 -11.30
N PRO A 100 8.23 -22.98 -10.70
CA PRO A 100 9.23 -22.01 -11.12
C PRO A 100 10.62 -22.61 -10.90
N MET A 101 11.32 -22.90 -11.99
CA MET A 101 12.74 -23.29 -11.99
C MET A 101 13.56 -22.13 -11.42
N TYR A 102 14.03 -22.29 -10.18
CA TYR A 102 15.06 -21.41 -9.63
C TYR A 102 16.32 -21.64 -10.47
N ALA A 103 16.80 -20.60 -11.17
CA ALA A 103 18.03 -20.68 -11.93
C ALA A 103 19.18 -21.09 -11.00
N ASP A 104 19.99 -22.04 -11.43
CA ASP A 104 21.18 -22.49 -10.71
C ASP A 104 22.18 -21.33 -10.67
N VAL A 105 22.18 -20.58 -9.56
CA VAL A 105 23.08 -19.45 -9.35
C VAL A 105 24.48 -20.03 -9.20
N GLN A 106 25.34 -19.76 -10.19
CA GLN A 106 26.76 -20.09 -10.12
C GLN A 106 27.34 -19.63 -8.78
N THR A 107 27.71 -20.59 -7.94
CA THR A 107 28.18 -20.37 -6.58
C THR A 107 29.51 -19.62 -6.61
N SER A 108 29.48 -18.33 -6.31
CA SER A 108 30.65 -17.63 -5.78
C SER A 108 31.17 -18.41 -4.56
N PRO A 109 32.49 -18.58 -4.37
CA PRO A 109 33.06 -19.38 -3.28
C PRO A 109 32.82 -18.78 -1.88
N MET A 110 32.22 -17.59 -1.79
CA MET A 110 31.88 -16.95 -0.53
C MET A 110 30.40 -17.17 -0.24
N SER A 111 30.11 -17.99 0.77
CA SER A 111 28.75 -18.12 1.31
C SER A 111 28.26 -16.74 1.76
N HIS A 112 27.25 -16.21 1.08
CA HIS A 112 26.64 -14.93 1.46
C HIS A 112 25.97 -15.11 2.83
N LEU A 113 26.59 -14.57 3.88
CA LEU A 113 25.98 -14.51 5.20
C LEU A 113 24.92 -13.40 5.21
N ILE A 114 23.84 -13.62 5.96
CA ILE A 114 22.74 -12.68 6.11
C ILE A 114 23.20 -11.58 7.09
N SER A 115 23.33 -10.37 6.55
CA SER A 115 23.61 -9.16 7.34
C SER A 115 22.39 -8.70 8.12
N GLN A 116 22.57 -7.73 9.02
CA GLN A 116 21.45 -7.13 9.75
C GLN A 116 20.45 -6.41 8.82
N SER A 117 20.92 -5.80 7.73
CA SER A 117 20.07 -5.16 6.72
C SER A 117 19.24 -6.20 5.96
N ASP A 118 19.86 -7.29 5.52
CA ASP A 118 19.16 -8.37 4.79
C ASP A 118 18.06 -8.99 5.67
N LEU A 119 18.39 -9.24 6.94
CA LEU A 119 17.43 -9.74 7.92
C LEU A 119 16.26 -8.75 8.14
N ASN A 120 16.55 -7.45 8.22
CA ASN A 120 15.52 -6.42 8.37
C ASN A 120 14.60 -6.35 7.14
N ASP A 121 15.17 -6.45 5.94
CA ASP A 121 14.43 -6.43 4.69
C ASP A 121 13.58 -7.68 4.51
N LEU A 122 14.10 -8.85 4.87
CA LEU A 122 13.37 -10.12 4.81
C LEU A 122 12.20 -10.13 5.81
N VAL A 123 12.41 -9.63 7.03
CA VAL A 123 11.34 -9.42 8.02
C VAL A 123 10.26 -8.48 7.50
N ARG A 124 10.65 -7.42 6.78
CA ARG A 124 9.72 -6.45 6.18
C ARG A 124 8.93 -7.07 5.02
N ALA A 125 9.60 -7.78 4.11
CA ALA A 125 8.99 -8.45 2.97
C ALA A 125 7.99 -9.53 3.40
N LEU A 126 8.29 -10.25 4.49
CA LEU A 126 7.43 -11.28 5.05
C LEU A 126 6.40 -10.74 6.06
N ILE A 127 6.42 -9.45 6.39
CA ILE A 127 5.49 -8.79 7.33
C ILE A 127 5.45 -9.53 8.69
N LEU A 128 6.61 -9.85 9.24
CA LEU A 128 6.70 -10.64 10.47
C LEU A 128 6.46 -9.79 11.73
N SER A 129 5.73 -10.36 12.69
CA SER A 129 5.63 -9.80 14.04
C SER A 129 6.98 -9.87 14.77
N LYS A 130 7.17 -9.07 15.83
CA LYS A 130 8.42 -9.07 16.62
C LYS A 130 8.87 -10.47 17.03
N ASN A 131 7.95 -11.28 17.52
CA ASN A 131 8.22 -12.63 18.01
C ASN A 131 8.60 -13.58 16.87
N GLN A 132 7.94 -13.44 15.71
CA GLN A 132 8.27 -14.24 14.52
C GLN A 132 9.62 -13.84 13.93
N SER A 133 9.92 -12.54 13.86
CA SER A 133 11.21 -12.01 13.40
C SER A 133 12.36 -12.49 14.27
N GLU A 134 12.16 -12.52 15.58
CA GLU A 134 13.15 -13.03 16.51
C GLU A 134 13.35 -14.55 16.38
N LEU A 135 12.26 -15.32 16.26
CA LEU A 135 12.33 -16.76 16.04
C LEU A 135 13.09 -17.08 14.75
N LEU A 136 12.79 -16.36 13.66
CA LEU A 136 13.48 -16.49 12.38
C LEU A 136 14.98 -16.20 12.51
N ALA A 137 15.33 -15.07 13.14
CA ALA A 137 16.71 -14.70 13.37
C ALA A 137 17.45 -15.74 14.24
N SER A 138 16.77 -16.34 15.23
CA SER A 138 17.33 -17.44 16.03
C SER A 138 17.65 -18.66 15.17
N ARG A 139 16.75 -19.05 14.25
CA ARG A 139 16.99 -20.18 13.33
C ARG A 139 18.16 -19.92 12.38
N PHE A 140 18.25 -18.73 11.80
CA PHE A 140 19.40 -18.38 10.96
C PHE A 140 20.72 -18.38 11.74
N LYS A 141 20.69 -18.01 13.02
CA LYS A 141 21.86 -18.14 13.91
C LYS A 141 22.24 -19.59 14.15
N GLU A 142 21.27 -20.47 14.45
CA GLU A 142 21.49 -21.91 14.62
C GLU A 142 22.09 -22.57 13.37
N TRP A 143 21.70 -22.10 12.19
CA TRP A 143 22.22 -22.58 10.90
C TRP A 143 23.55 -21.95 10.48
N ASN A 144 24.13 -21.07 11.30
CA ASN A 144 25.34 -20.31 10.98
C ASN A 144 25.22 -19.51 9.68
N LEU A 145 24.03 -19.01 9.37
CA LEU A 145 23.75 -18.18 8.18
C LEU A 145 23.81 -16.69 8.46
N LEU A 146 23.94 -16.26 9.73
CA LEU A 146 24.06 -14.85 10.08
C LEU A 146 25.51 -14.39 10.14
N GLU A 147 25.74 -13.13 9.76
CA GLU A 147 27.00 -12.44 10.07
C GLU A 147 27.22 -12.31 11.58
N LYS A 148 28.48 -12.21 12.01
CA LYS A 148 28.87 -12.16 13.44
C LYS A 148 28.26 -10.98 14.20
N GLU A 149 28.01 -9.87 13.51
CA GLU A 149 27.50 -8.64 14.11
C GLU A 149 25.95 -8.59 14.18
N THR A 150 25.25 -9.52 13.51
CA THR A 150 23.79 -9.54 13.44
C THR A 150 23.16 -9.91 14.79
N LYS A 151 22.25 -9.06 15.27
CA LYS A 151 21.60 -9.21 16.58
C LYS A 151 20.22 -9.83 16.43
N VAL A 152 20.06 -11.05 16.93
CA VAL A 152 18.75 -11.75 16.99
C VAL A 152 17.69 -10.91 17.74
N CYS A 153 18.09 -10.25 18.82
CA CYS A 153 17.19 -9.46 19.67
C CYS A 153 16.91 -8.03 19.16
N SER A 154 17.37 -7.66 17.96
CA SER A 154 17.22 -6.29 17.44
C SER A 154 15.75 -5.87 17.34
N PHE A 155 14.86 -6.79 16.93
CA PHE A 155 13.44 -6.53 16.75
C PHE A 155 12.68 -6.27 18.05
N ARG A 156 13.22 -6.66 19.22
CA ARG A 156 12.62 -6.36 20.52
C ARG A 156 12.62 -4.86 20.80
N LYS A 157 13.74 -4.20 20.46
CA LYS A 157 14.03 -2.79 20.77
C LYS A 157 13.81 -1.83 19.60
N ARG A 158 13.32 -2.30 18.44
CA ARG A 158 13.18 -1.50 17.21
C ARG A 158 12.40 -0.18 17.39
N GLN A 159 11.44 -0.14 18.30
CA GLN A 159 10.63 1.06 18.58
C GLN A 159 11.25 1.96 19.63
N GLN A 160 12.28 1.51 20.35
CA GLN A 160 12.81 2.20 21.53
C GLN A 160 13.32 3.60 21.18
N ASP A 161 13.98 3.74 20.03
CA ASP A 161 14.52 5.01 19.53
C ASP A 161 13.44 6.05 19.22
N PHE A 162 12.18 5.62 19.07
CA PHE A 162 11.05 6.50 18.80
C PHE A 162 10.10 6.65 19.98
N GLN A 163 10.30 5.92 21.09
CA GLN A 163 9.36 5.93 22.22
C GLN A 163 9.17 7.33 22.80
N ASP A 164 10.25 8.13 22.85
CA ASP A 164 10.24 9.46 23.44
C ASP A 164 9.34 10.46 22.67
N PHE A 165 9.05 10.19 21.40
CA PHE A 165 8.15 11.02 20.59
C PHE A 165 6.67 10.73 20.82
N PHE A 166 6.32 9.70 21.59
CA PHE A 166 4.93 9.30 21.81
C PHE A 166 4.54 9.35 23.28
N SER A 167 3.37 9.92 23.58
CA SER A 167 2.72 9.83 24.88
C SER A 167 1.52 8.91 24.82
N ARG A 168 1.06 8.53 26.02
CA ARG A 168 -0.18 7.80 26.20
C ARG A 168 -1.13 8.61 27.07
N ASP A 169 -2.34 8.79 26.58
CA ASP A 169 -3.50 9.25 27.35
C ASP A 169 -4.60 8.18 27.30
N GLY A 170 -4.79 7.47 28.42
CA GLY A 170 -5.67 6.30 28.47
C GLY A 170 -5.29 5.23 27.43
N ASP A 171 -6.22 4.96 26.53
CA ASP A 171 -6.06 3.98 25.43
C ASP A 171 -5.48 4.60 24.14
N VAL A 172 -5.31 5.93 24.09
CA VAL A 172 -4.73 6.66 22.94
C VAL A 172 -3.24 6.82 23.13
N ILE A 173 -2.47 6.42 22.12
CA ILE A 173 -1.06 6.74 21.96
C ILE A 173 -0.96 7.77 20.84
N PHE A 174 -0.27 8.88 21.08
CA PHE A 174 -0.17 9.98 20.11
C PHE A 174 1.25 10.54 20.10
N CYS A 175 1.63 11.13 18.97
CA CYS A 175 2.92 11.78 18.81
C CYS A 175 2.87 13.16 19.47
N ASN A 176 3.81 13.44 20.37
CA ASN A 176 3.91 14.72 21.09
C ASN A 176 4.61 15.81 20.27
N ASP A 177 5.48 15.40 19.36
CA ASP A 177 6.34 16.31 18.60
C ASP A 177 6.60 15.72 17.21
N VAL A 178 5.77 16.15 16.26
CA VAL A 178 5.85 15.72 14.86
C VAL A 178 7.14 16.22 14.22
N ASP A 179 7.60 17.43 14.53
CA ASP A 179 8.82 17.99 13.95
C ASP A 179 10.06 17.19 14.36
N SER A 180 10.18 16.85 15.64
CA SER A 180 11.28 16.04 16.15
C SER A 180 11.21 14.60 15.63
N LEU A 181 10.02 14.01 15.49
CA LEU A 181 9.84 12.71 14.84
C LEU A 181 10.34 12.74 13.39
N PHE A 182 9.96 13.75 12.61
CA PHE A 182 10.42 13.91 11.22
C PHE A 182 11.94 14.07 11.14
N LYS A 183 12.52 14.89 12.02
CA LYS A 183 13.97 15.07 12.12
C LYS A 183 14.68 13.76 12.46
N ALA A 184 14.15 12.96 13.39
CA ALA A 184 14.68 11.64 13.73
C ALA A 184 14.60 10.65 12.55
N LEU A 185 13.59 10.80 11.69
CA LEU A 185 13.45 10.03 10.45
C LEU A 185 14.33 10.55 9.30
N GLY A 186 15.07 11.65 9.49
CA GLY A 186 15.87 12.28 8.45
C GLY A 186 15.03 12.97 7.36
N LEU A 187 13.80 13.35 7.69
CA LEU A 187 12.86 14.02 6.79
C LEU A 187 12.64 15.47 7.22
N GLN A 188 12.40 16.35 6.25
CA GLN A 188 11.96 17.71 6.54
C GLN A 188 10.44 17.71 6.73
N HIS A 189 9.96 18.20 7.87
CA HIS A 189 8.53 18.37 8.09
C HIS A 189 8.05 19.65 7.37
N LYS A 190 7.15 19.46 6.40
CA LYS A 190 6.43 20.54 5.71
C LYS A 190 4.94 20.21 5.74
N PRO A 191 4.15 20.71 6.70
CA PRO A 191 2.77 20.29 6.87
C PRO A 191 1.91 20.35 5.60
N GLN A 192 2.20 21.26 4.67
CA GLN A 192 1.47 21.40 3.40
C GLN A 192 1.65 20.22 2.44
N GLU A 193 2.72 19.44 2.61
CA GLU A 193 3.02 18.26 1.79
C GLU A 193 2.42 16.97 2.36
N TRP A 194 1.80 17.03 3.53
CA TRP A 194 1.25 15.87 4.24
C TRP A 194 -0.24 16.06 4.52
N ARG A 195 -0.97 14.96 4.57
CA ARG A 195 -2.38 14.93 4.99
C ARG A 195 -2.57 13.92 6.10
N LEU A 196 -3.38 14.27 7.09
CA LEU A 196 -3.79 13.35 8.13
C LEU A 196 -4.81 12.37 7.56
N PHE A 197 -4.59 11.08 7.81
CA PHE A 197 -5.49 10.01 7.47
C PHE A 197 -5.78 9.19 8.72
N ILE A 198 -7.07 8.98 8.99
CA ILE A 198 -7.52 8.15 10.11
C ILE A 198 -8.17 6.90 9.53
N ASP A 199 -7.57 5.75 9.83
CA ASP A 199 -8.13 4.45 9.58
C ASP A 199 -8.85 3.97 10.84
N SER A 200 -10.14 3.67 10.70
CA SER A 200 -10.98 3.20 11.78
C SER A 200 -11.38 1.75 11.59
N SER A 201 -11.54 1.05 12.70
CA SER A 201 -12.09 -0.29 12.75
C SER A 201 -13.09 -0.39 13.90
N LYS A 202 -13.79 -1.53 14.01
CA LYS A 202 -14.72 -1.77 15.13
C LYS A 202 -14.06 -1.70 16.51
N VAL A 203 -12.73 -1.85 16.57
CA VAL A 203 -11.98 -2.05 17.82
C VAL A 203 -10.70 -1.23 17.90
N SER A 204 -10.41 -0.36 16.95
CA SER A 204 -9.20 0.48 16.99
C SER A 204 -9.29 1.65 16.03
N LEU A 205 -8.54 2.71 16.34
CA LEU A 205 -8.31 3.88 15.49
C LEU A 205 -6.81 4.02 15.24
N LYS A 206 -6.43 4.38 14.02
CA LYS A 206 -5.04 4.65 13.62
C LYS A 206 -4.99 5.97 12.88
N ALA A 207 -4.14 6.89 13.32
CA ALA A 207 -3.88 8.14 12.64
C ALA A 207 -2.47 8.09 12.04
N VAL A 208 -2.38 8.37 10.74
CA VAL A 208 -1.14 8.37 9.98
C VAL A 208 -1.06 9.63 9.11
N LEU A 209 0.13 10.19 8.97
CA LEU A 209 0.43 11.22 7.98
C LEU A 209 0.80 10.55 6.66
N LEU A 210 0.10 10.94 5.60
CA LEU A 210 0.35 10.49 4.23
C LEU A 210 0.94 11.65 3.43
N HIS A 211 2.05 11.41 2.75
CA HIS A 211 2.63 12.40 1.85
C HIS A 211 1.75 12.56 0.61
N ASN A 212 1.41 13.79 0.24
CA ASN A 212 0.44 14.09 -0.83
C ASN A 212 0.83 13.49 -2.19
N GLY A 213 2.12 13.45 -2.51
CA GLY A 213 2.65 12.83 -3.72
C GLY A 213 3.04 11.35 -3.59
N ASN A 214 2.71 10.68 -2.47
CA ASN A 214 3.10 9.28 -2.18
C ASN A 214 4.60 8.97 -2.34
N LYS A 215 5.47 9.99 -2.23
CA LYS A 215 6.94 9.86 -2.34
C LYS A 215 7.59 9.30 -1.09
N HIS A 216 6.94 9.49 0.06
CA HIS A 216 7.44 9.08 1.37
C HIS A 216 6.50 8.05 2.01
N PRO A 217 7.01 7.18 2.88
CA PRO A 217 6.19 6.23 3.61
C PRO A 217 5.19 6.94 4.53
N SER A 218 4.08 6.27 4.85
CA SER A 218 3.13 6.75 5.86
C SER A 218 3.81 6.83 7.23
N ILE A 219 3.61 7.94 7.94
CA ILE A 219 4.18 8.15 9.27
C ILE A 219 3.07 8.01 10.32
N PRO A 220 3.13 7.03 11.23
CA PRO A 220 2.13 6.91 12.29
C PRO A 220 2.27 8.05 13.29
N VAL A 221 1.16 8.73 13.57
CA VAL A 221 1.09 9.84 14.55
C VAL A 221 0.13 9.56 15.68
N GLY A 222 -0.76 8.58 15.54
CA GLY A 222 -1.60 8.14 16.64
C GLY A 222 -2.14 6.74 16.45
N TYR A 223 -2.39 6.07 17.57
CA TYR A 223 -3.02 4.76 17.60
C TYR A 223 -3.79 4.57 18.89
N ALA A 224 -5.01 4.04 18.78
CA ALA A 224 -5.81 3.66 19.93
C ALA A 224 -6.31 2.22 19.78
N VAL A 225 -6.03 1.41 20.80
CA VAL A 225 -6.61 0.07 20.90
C VAL A 225 -7.97 0.18 21.59
N ARG A 226 -8.94 -0.66 21.21
CA ARG A 226 -10.27 -0.76 21.82
C ARG A 226 -11.16 0.48 21.69
N MET A 227 -10.75 1.47 20.90
CA MET A 227 -11.59 2.61 20.54
C MET A 227 -12.27 2.34 19.20
N LYS A 228 -13.60 2.39 19.20
CA LYS A 228 -14.42 2.36 17.99
C LYS A 228 -14.55 3.77 17.41
N GLU A 229 -14.93 3.85 16.14
CA GLU A 229 -15.27 5.13 15.51
C GLU A 229 -16.54 5.73 16.14
N THR A 230 -16.35 6.73 17.00
CA THR A 230 -17.40 7.63 17.47
C THR A 230 -16.89 9.06 17.36
N TYR A 231 -17.82 10.01 17.32
CA TYR A 231 -17.48 11.43 17.34
C TYR A 231 -16.58 11.78 18.54
N GLU A 232 -16.94 11.35 19.75
CA GLU A 232 -16.15 11.65 20.96
C GLU A 232 -14.75 11.03 20.91
N ASN A 233 -14.62 9.80 20.40
CA ASN A 233 -13.32 9.14 20.30
C ASN A 233 -12.42 9.78 19.24
N LEU A 234 -12.99 10.16 18.09
CA LEU A 234 -12.25 10.88 17.04
C LEU A 234 -11.85 12.27 17.53
N LYS A 235 -12.73 12.98 18.23
CA LYS A 235 -12.44 14.28 18.83
C LYS A 235 -11.30 14.17 19.85
N HIS A 236 -11.36 13.18 20.74
CA HIS A 236 -10.30 12.92 21.71
C HIS A 236 -8.97 12.63 21.00
N MET A 237 -8.96 11.73 20.02
CA MET A 237 -7.76 11.40 19.24
C MET A 237 -7.17 12.62 18.51
N LEU A 238 -8.02 13.45 17.88
CA LEU A 238 -7.57 14.66 17.19
C LEU A 238 -7.00 15.69 18.17
N SER A 239 -7.66 15.91 19.31
CA SER A 239 -7.18 16.84 20.34
C SER A 239 -5.85 16.41 20.99
N SER A 240 -5.49 15.14 20.89
CA SER A 240 -4.19 14.64 21.36
C SER A 240 -3.07 14.82 20.33
N ILE A 241 -3.38 14.95 19.05
CA ILE A 241 -2.40 15.07 17.96
C ILE A 241 -2.14 16.55 17.57
N GLU A 242 -3.01 17.45 18.02
CA GLU A 242 -2.94 18.90 17.80
C GLU A 242 -1.80 19.57 18.60
#